data_AF-A0A0S8DTI4-F1
#
_entry.id   AF-A0A0S8DTI4-F1
#
_cell.length_a   1.000
_cell.length_b   1.000
_cell.length_c   1.000
_cell.angle_alpha   90.00
_cell.angle_beta   90.00
_cell.angle_gamma   90.00
#
_symmetry.space_group_name_H-M   'P 1'
#
loop_
_entity.id
_entity.type
_entity.pdbx_description
1 polymer ?
#
loop_
_entity_poly.entity_id
_entity_poly.type
_entity_poly.pdbx_seq_one_letter_code
_entity_poly.pdbx_strand_id
1 'polypeptide(L)'
;MELSWLMKLRIAAAAAVGVALIYGAGWHLAGSPDRIGDMAYGRAVPLVVLGFLAGLIGYFVSWPYGREIGILAAPSGLAVWAFRSGNMADLIQQNPTATQRQELVASLRFEPVFWLIVVAAGFAGVLLAQRIRPSLKLKEPKEEKQGSSAAAHLHAIVALAGSAVVAQFCIKICAQDIRMSDNGLGSVTAQPAAAQIAFAVLVSFGVAAFVFKRFLDVSYVWTALATALVTAFGMHTYAKNVQYLAQAWPATFFSDAVASVLPVQMVAFGALGSVAGYWMAIRYVYWRKHEMN
;
A
#
# COMPACT_ATOMS: atom_id res chain seq x y z
N MET A 1 16.85 -9.06 -19.09
CA MET A 1 15.70 -8.61 -19.92
C MET A 1 15.37 -7.14 -19.67
N GLU A 2 15.63 -6.28 -20.65
CA GLU A 2 15.06 -4.93 -20.66
C GLU A 2 13.53 -5.02 -20.80
N LEU A 3 12.79 -4.18 -20.07
CA LEU A 3 11.35 -4.08 -20.28
C LEU A 3 11.13 -3.52 -21.69
N SER A 4 10.54 -4.33 -22.59
CA SER A 4 10.21 -3.85 -23.93
C SER A 4 9.30 -2.63 -23.85
N TRP A 5 9.39 -1.74 -24.83
CA TRP A 5 8.58 -0.51 -24.86
C TRP A 5 7.07 -0.82 -24.79
N LEU A 6 6.65 -1.90 -25.44
CA LEU A 6 5.29 -2.43 -25.38
C LEU A 6 4.86 -2.83 -23.96
N MET A 7 5.77 -3.42 -23.16
CA MET A 7 5.47 -3.79 -21.78
C MET A 7 5.26 -2.55 -20.90
N LYS A 8 6.11 -1.53 -21.08
CA LYS A 8 5.98 -0.25 -20.36
C LYS A 8 4.65 0.43 -20.69
N LEU A 9 4.26 0.44 -21.97
CA LEU A 9 2.99 1.00 -22.40
C LEU A 9 1.79 0.26 -21.79
N ARG A 10 1.85 -1.08 -21.68
CA ARG A 10 0.79 -1.88 -21.03
C ARG A 10 0.68 -1.60 -19.54
N ILE A 11 1.81 -1.46 -18.83
CA ILE A 11 1.82 -1.08 -17.42
C ILE A 11 1.20 0.31 -17.25
N ALA A 12 1.62 1.28 -18.07
CA ALA A 12 1.08 2.63 -18.04
C ALA A 12 -0.42 2.65 -18.35
N ALA A 13 -0.88 1.86 -19.32
CA ALA A 13 -2.29 1.78 -19.68
C ALA A 13 -3.14 1.14 -18.56
N ALA A 14 -2.66 0.07 -17.92
CA ALA A 14 -3.34 -0.53 -16.77
C ALA A 14 -3.41 0.44 -15.58
N ALA A 15 -2.33 1.18 -15.30
CA ALA A 15 -2.33 2.22 -14.29
C ALA A 15 -3.32 3.34 -14.64
N ALA A 16 -3.36 3.79 -15.90
CA ALA A 16 -4.26 4.83 -16.38
C ALA A 16 -5.74 4.44 -16.24
N VAL A 17 -6.10 3.17 -16.49
CA VAL A 17 -7.44 2.64 -16.23
C VAL A 17 -7.82 2.79 -14.77
N GLY A 18 -6.90 2.41 -13.87
CA GLY A 18 -7.06 2.59 -12.43
C GLY A 18 -7.32 4.04 -12.04
N VAL A 19 -6.48 4.95 -12.54
CA VAL A 19 -6.62 6.39 -12.30
C VAL A 19 -7.95 6.93 -12.84
N ALA A 20 -8.34 6.57 -14.06
CA ALA A 20 -9.58 7.04 -14.66
C ALA A 20 -10.82 6.57 -13.88
N LEU A 21 -10.85 5.32 -13.44
CA LEU A 21 -12.01 4.75 -12.74
C LEU A 21 -12.05 5.11 -11.26
N ILE A 22 -10.97 4.88 -10.53
CA ILE A 22 -10.96 5.08 -9.07
C ILE A 22 -10.82 6.56 -8.76
N TYR A 23 -9.82 7.24 -9.32
CA TYR A 23 -9.64 8.67 -9.05
C TYR A 23 -10.61 9.53 -9.88
N GLY A 24 -10.76 9.31 -11.19
CA GLY A 24 -11.66 10.10 -12.01
C GLY A 24 -13.14 9.91 -11.62
N ALA A 25 -13.68 8.71 -11.83
CA ALA A 25 -15.10 8.45 -11.55
C ALA A 25 -15.40 8.35 -10.05
N GLY A 26 -14.54 7.67 -9.27
CA GLY A 26 -14.75 7.49 -7.84
C GLY A 26 -14.77 8.79 -7.05
N TRP A 27 -13.98 9.81 -7.44
CA TRP A 27 -13.95 11.09 -6.74
C TRP A 27 -15.29 11.81 -6.81
N HIS A 28 -15.96 11.75 -7.97
CA HIS A 28 -17.30 12.32 -8.12
C HIS A 28 -18.38 11.49 -7.43
N LEU A 29 -18.23 10.15 -7.41
CA LEU A 29 -19.24 9.24 -6.87
C LEU A 29 -19.17 9.06 -5.34
N ALA A 30 -17.99 9.16 -4.74
CA ALA A 30 -17.80 9.03 -3.29
C ALA A 30 -17.76 10.38 -2.55
N GLY A 31 -17.77 11.50 -3.27
CA GLY A 31 -17.85 12.86 -2.72
C GLY A 31 -16.49 13.47 -2.35
N SER A 32 -16.48 14.80 -2.11
CA SER A 32 -15.27 15.58 -1.80
C SER A 32 -14.54 15.03 -0.56
N PRO A 33 -13.19 14.97 -0.55
CA PRO A 33 -12.37 14.46 0.55
C PRO A 33 -12.29 15.37 1.77
N ASP A 34 -13.08 16.45 1.84
CA ASP A 34 -13.05 17.40 2.96
C ASP A 34 -13.33 16.74 4.33
N ARG A 35 -13.71 15.46 4.34
CA ARG A 35 -13.76 14.59 5.52
C ARG A 35 -13.13 13.22 5.25
N ILE A 36 -11.81 13.16 5.09
CA ILE A 36 -11.08 11.90 5.30
C ILE A 36 -11.41 11.43 6.72
N GLY A 37 -11.93 10.21 6.86
CA GLY A 37 -12.38 9.65 8.14
C GLY A 37 -13.90 9.46 8.27
N ASP A 38 -14.70 10.01 7.35
CA ASP A 38 -16.18 9.86 7.33
C ASP A 38 -16.67 9.19 6.03
N MET A 39 -15.96 8.16 5.58
CA MET A 39 -16.47 7.29 4.51
C MET A 39 -17.62 6.43 5.06
N ALA A 40 -18.82 7.01 5.10
CA ALA A 40 -20.04 6.28 5.40
C ALA A 40 -20.16 5.04 4.49
N TYR A 41 -20.63 3.92 5.05
CA TYR A 41 -20.77 2.62 4.36
C TYR A 41 -21.45 2.71 2.97
N GLY A 42 -22.35 3.67 2.75
CA GLY A 42 -22.99 3.90 1.45
C GLY A 42 -22.05 4.37 0.34
N ARG A 43 -20.93 5.02 0.68
CA ARG A 43 -19.92 5.54 -0.26
C ARG A 43 -18.76 4.56 -0.52
N ALA A 44 -18.66 3.52 0.31
CA ALA A 44 -17.68 2.44 0.16
C ALA A 44 -17.99 1.53 -1.05
N VAL A 45 -19.27 1.24 -1.29
CA VAL A 45 -19.71 0.29 -2.32
C VAL A 45 -19.29 0.71 -3.74
N PRO A 46 -19.52 1.97 -4.19
CA PRO A 46 -19.08 2.40 -5.51
C PRO A 46 -17.57 2.24 -5.71
N LEU A 47 -16.76 2.52 -4.68
CA LEU A 47 -15.30 2.44 -4.79
C LEU A 47 -14.82 0.99 -4.92
N VAL A 48 -15.45 0.06 -4.22
CA VAL A 48 -15.17 -1.39 -4.35
C VAL A 48 -15.54 -1.89 -5.75
N VAL A 49 -16.70 -1.46 -6.28
CA VAL A 49 -17.13 -1.79 -7.65
C VAL A 49 -16.16 -1.22 -8.69
N LEU A 50 -15.74 0.04 -8.53
CA LEU A 50 -14.75 0.67 -9.40
C LEU A 50 -13.39 -0.01 -9.32
N GLY A 51 -12.96 -0.43 -8.12
CA GLY A 51 -11.76 -1.23 -7.92
C GLY A 51 -11.82 -2.54 -8.71
N PHE A 52 -12.93 -3.27 -8.60
CA PHE A 52 -13.19 -4.49 -9.35
C PHE A 52 -13.15 -4.27 -10.87
N LEU A 53 -13.85 -3.25 -11.37
CA LEU A 53 -13.86 -2.91 -12.79
C LEU A 53 -12.48 -2.47 -13.29
N ALA A 54 -11.70 -1.74 -12.48
CA ALA A 54 -10.35 -1.34 -12.83
C ALA A 54 -9.43 -2.54 -13.03
N GLY A 55 -9.51 -3.55 -12.16
CA GLY A 55 -8.77 -4.80 -12.34
C GLY A 55 -9.22 -5.58 -13.58
N LEU A 56 -10.53 -5.70 -13.79
CA LEU A 56 -11.11 -6.41 -14.94
C LEU A 56 -10.69 -5.77 -16.27
N ILE A 57 -10.84 -4.45 -16.40
CA ILE A 57 -10.46 -3.72 -17.62
C ILE A 57 -8.93 -3.69 -17.77
N GLY A 58 -8.22 -3.46 -16.66
CA GLY A 58 -6.76 -3.47 -16.62
C GLY A 58 -6.16 -4.78 -17.16
N TYR A 59 -6.80 -5.92 -16.86
CA TYR A 59 -6.44 -7.22 -17.43
C TYR A 59 -6.49 -7.23 -18.97
N PHE A 60 -7.59 -6.77 -19.56
CA PHE A 60 -7.77 -6.80 -21.01
C PHE A 60 -6.86 -5.79 -21.72
N VAL A 61 -6.68 -4.60 -21.15
CA VAL A 61 -5.78 -3.57 -21.70
C VAL A 61 -4.32 -4.02 -21.69
N SER A 62 -3.92 -4.85 -20.73
CA SER A 62 -2.55 -5.36 -20.61
C SER A 62 -2.34 -6.75 -21.24
N TRP A 63 -3.30 -7.23 -22.05
CA TRP A 63 -3.20 -8.49 -22.77
C TRP A 63 -1.93 -8.60 -23.64
N PRO A 64 -1.26 -9.77 -23.71
CA PRO A 64 -1.56 -11.05 -23.06
C PRO A 64 -1.01 -11.23 -21.64
N TYR A 65 -0.46 -10.20 -20.99
CA TYR A 65 0.08 -10.27 -19.61
C TYR A 65 -0.91 -9.68 -18.59
N GLY A 66 -2.19 -9.87 -18.85
CA GLY A 66 -3.29 -9.25 -18.11
C GLY A 66 -3.27 -9.59 -16.63
N ARG A 67 -2.90 -10.84 -16.30
CA ARG A 67 -2.90 -11.35 -14.93
C ARG A 67 -1.85 -10.65 -14.09
N GLU A 68 -0.66 -10.47 -14.65
CA GLU A 68 0.48 -9.90 -13.93
C GLU A 68 0.37 -8.38 -13.89
N ILE A 69 -0.04 -7.72 -14.97
CA ILE A 69 -0.03 -6.25 -15.04
C ILE A 69 -1.35 -5.64 -14.52
N GLY A 70 -2.48 -6.29 -14.77
CA GLY A 70 -3.82 -5.76 -14.43
C GLY A 70 -4.01 -5.50 -12.94
N ILE A 71 -3.30 -6.23 -12.07
CA ILE A 71 -3.33 -6.02 -10.60
C ILE A 71 -2.84 -4.63 -10.19
N LEU A 72 -2.07 -3.94 -11.03
CA LEU A 72 -1.61 -2.58 -10.74
C LEU A 72 -2.71 -1.53 -10.86
N ALA A 73 -3.81 -1.82 -11.57
CA ALA A 73 -4.84 -0.84 -11.86
C ALA A 73 -5.43 -0.25 -10.57
N ALA A 74 -5.96 -1.09 -9.67
CA ALA A 74 -6.59 -0.60 -8.46
C ALA A 74 -5.62 0.18 -7.52
N PRO A 75 -4.43 -0.35 -7.19
CA PRO A 75 -3.44 0.40 -6.41
C PRO A 75 -2.98 1.71 -7.05
N SER A 76 -2.86 1.78 -8.39
CA SER A 76 -2.46 3.02 -9.08
C SER A 76 -3.52 4.11 -8.97
N GLY A 77 -4.79 3.74 -9.13
CA GLY A 77 -5.90 4.67 -8.93
C GLY A 77 -5.99 5.18 -7.49
N LEU A 78 -5.83 4.26 -6.52
CA LEU A 78 -5.74 4.62 -5.10
C LEU A 78 -4.51 5.48 -4.78
N ALA A 79 -3.39 5.31 -5.48
CA ALA A 79 -2.19 6.10 -5.23
C ALA A 79 -2.40 7.57 -5.61
N VAL A 80 -3.05 7.84 -6.75
CA VAL A 80 -3.41 9.22 -7.13
C VAL A 80 -4.44 9.80 -6.17
N TRP A 81 -5.42 9.00 -5.76
CA TRP A 81 -6.38 9.38 -4.71
C TRP A 81 -5.66 9.77 -3.41
N ALA A 82 -4.77 8.91 -2.91
CA ALA A 82 -4.02 9.09 -1.68
C ALA A 82 -3.11 10.33 -1.72
N PHE A 83 -2.51 10.60 -2.88
CA PHE A 83 -1.67 11.77 -3.08
C PHE A 83 -2.46 13.08 -3.05
N ARG A 84 -3.75 13.04 -3.43
CA ARG A 84 -4.64 14.22 -3.51
C ARG A 84 -5.53 14.38 -2.27
N SER A 85 -5.57 13.39 -1.39
CA SER A 85 -6.48 13.41 -0.23
C SER A 85 -6.05 14.37 0.87
N GLY A 86 -4.79 14.79 0.94
CA GLY A 86 -4.26 15.66 1.99
C GLY A 86 -3.21 14.93 2.84
N ASN A 87 -2.92 15.46 4.03
CA ASN A 87 -1.93 14.88 4.95
C ASN A 87 -2.52 14.67 6.36
N MET A 88 -1.82 13.90 7.19
CA MET A 88 -2.27 13.59 8.55
C MET A 88 -2.32 14.84 9.45
N ALA A 89 -1.40 15.79 9.26
CA ALA A 89 -1.41 17.05 10.02
C ALA A 89 -2.68 17.87 9.78
N ASP A 90 -3.20 17.92 8.55
CA ASP A 90 -4.46 18.62 8.23
C ASP A 90 -5.63 18.00 9.02
N LEU A 91 -5.70 16.67 9.11
CA LEU A 91 -6.73 15.99 9.90
C LEU A 91 -6.61 16.26 11.39
N ILE A 92 -5.38 16.32 11.91
CA ILE A 92 -5.13 16.63 13.32
C ILE A 92 -5.43 18.10 13.63
N GLN A 93 -5.23 19.02 12.67
CA GLN A 93 -5.61 20.43 12.80
C GLN A 93 -7.14 20.60 12.84
N GLN A 94 -7.89 19.82 12.06
CA GLN A 94 -9.36 19.80 12.11
C GLN A 94 -9.91 19.19 13.41
N ASN A 95 -9.08 18.44 14.15
CA ASN A 95 -9.42 17.79 15.41
C ASN A 95 -8.51 18.33 16.53
N PRO A 96 -8.67 19.60 16.95
CA PRO A 96 -7.67 20.29 17.76
C PRO A 96 -7.49 19.69 19.17
N THR A 97 -8.55 19.15 19.77
CA THR A 97 -8.52 18.64 21.15
C THR A 97 -7.96 17.22 21.25
N ALA A 98 -7.35 16.87 22.39
CA ALA A 98 -6.81 15.53 22.63
C ALA A 98 -7.88 14.42 22.46
N THR A 99 -9.11 14.67 22.92
CA THR A 99 -10.24 13.73 22.79
C THR A 99 -10.62 13.52 21.32
N GLN A 100 -10.75 14.58 20.54
CA GLN A 100 -11.05 14.48 19.10
C GLN A 100 -9.94 13.74 18.35
N ARG A 101 -8.66 13.98 18.70
CA ARG A 101 -7.53 13.23 18.11
C ARG A 101 -7.57 11.75 18.47
N GLN A 102 -7.96 11.39 19.70
CA GLN A 102 -8.11 9.99 20.09
C GLN A 102 -9.23 9.30 19.31
N GLU A 103 -10.38 9.95 19.14
CA GLU A 103 -11.50 9.45 18.33
C GLU A 103 -11.11 9.28 16.86
N LEU A 104 -10.42 10.27 16.30
CA LEU A 104 -9.86 10.19 14.95
C LEU A 104 -8.91 8.99 14.81
N VAL A 105 -7.95 8.83 15.72
CA VAL A 105 -7.00 7.71 15.65
C VAL A 105 -7.71 6.35 15.80
N ALA A 106 -8.76 6.30 16.62
CA ALA A 106 -9.59 5.11 16.80
C ALA A 106 -10.43 4.76 15.56
N SER A 107 -10.81 5.73 14.73
CA SER A 107 -11.47 5.47 13.44
C SER A 107 -10.46 5.07 12.36
N LEU A 108 -9.33 5.77 12.28
CA LEU A 108 -8.27 5.52 11.29
C LEU A 108 -7.64 4.13 11.41
N ARG A 109 -7.66 3.50 12.60
CA ARG A 109 -7.05 2.16 12.79
C ARG A 109 -7.65 1.06 11.91
N PHE A 110 -8.91 1.18 11.51
CA PHE A 110 -9.61 0.18 10.68
C PHE A 110 -9.73 0.57 9.22
N GLU A 111 -9.45 1.83 8.89
CA GLU A 111 -9.47 2.33 7.53
C GLU A 111 -8.56 1.56 6.55
N PRO A 112 -7.35 1.07 6.94
CA PRO A 112 -6.52 0.25 6.05
C PRO A 112 -7.24 -0.99 5.54
N VAL A 113 -8.12 -1.59 6.35
CA VAL A 113 -8.88 -2.78 5.96
C VAL A 113 -9.84 -2.44 4.82
N PHE A 114 -10.51 -1.30 4.91
CA PHE A 114 -11.37 -0.81 3.83
C PHE A 114 -10.58 -0.60 2.54
N TRP A 115 -9.43 0.09 2.60
CA TRP A 115 -8.60 0.31 1.41
C TRP A 115 -8.04 -0.99 0.83
N LEU A 116 -7.70 -1.96 1.67
CA LEU A 116 -7.28 -3.29 1.22
C LEU A 116 -8.41 -4.05 0.54
N ILE A 117 -9.67 -3.88 0.97
CA ILE A 117 -10.84 -4.45 0.29
C ILE A 117 -10.95 -3.89 -1.14
N VAL A 118 -10.70 -2.59 -1.34
CA VAL A 118 -10.70 -1.99 -2.69
C VAL A 118 -9.59 -2.58 -3.57
N VAL A 119 -8.38 -2.74 -3.02
CA VAL A 119 -7.27 -3.41 -3.73
C VAL A 119 -7.62 -4.86 -4.06
N ALA A 120 -8.17 -5.60 -3.09
CA ALA A 120 -8.58 -6.98 -3.24
C ALA A 120 -9.69 -7.14 -4.29
N ALA A 121 -10.63 -6.20 -4.36
CA ALA A 121 -11.65 -6.16 -5.39
C ALA A 121 -11.03 -6.02 -6.78
N GLY A 122 -10.01 -5.16 -6.94
CA GLY A 122 -9.24 -5.09 -8.18
C GLY A 122 -8.56 -6.41 -8.54
N PHE A 123 -7.96 -7.11 -7.58
CA PHE A 123 -7.38 -8.43 -7.84
C PHE A 123 -8.46 -9.45 -8.23
N ALA A 124 -9.63 -9.41 -7.60
CA ALA A 124 -10.76 -10.26 -7.96
C ALA A 124 -11.26 -9.99 -9.40
N GLY A 125 -11.28 -8.73 -9.84
CA GLY A 125 -11.60 -8.36 -11.22
C GLY A 125 -10.64 -8.96 -12.24
N VAL A 126 -9.33 -8.93 -11.94
CA VAL A 126 -8.29 -9.58 -12.75
C VAL A 126 -8.53 -11.09 -12.84
N LEU A 127 -8.85 -11.75 -11.71
CA LEU A 127 -9.11 -13.18 -11.68
C LEU A 127 -10.36 -13.57 -12.48
N LEU A 128 -11.42 -12.77 -12.44
CA LEU A 128 -12.61 -12.99 -13.27
C LEU A 128 -12.25 -12.86 -14.76
N ALA A 129 -11.54 -11.81 -15.14
CA ALA A 129 -11.11 -11.59 -16.52
C ALA A 129 -10.23 -12.74 -17.04
N GLN A 130 -9.35 -13.28 -16.18
CA GLN A 130 -8.54 -14.46 -16.48
C GLN A 130 -9.40 -15.70 -16.73
N ARG A 131 -10.50 -15.87 -16.00
CA ARG A 131 -11.45 -16.97 -16.21
C ARG A 131 -12.22 -16.83 -17.53
N ILE A 132 -12.54 -15.60 -17.94
CA ILE A 132 -13.19 -15.31 -19.22
C ILE A 132 -12.24 -15.59 -20.39
N ARG A 133 -10.98 -15.14 -20.30
CA ARG A 133 -9.98 -15.35 -21.36
C ARG A 133 -8.61 -15.64 -20.75
N PRO A 134 -8.07 -16.87 -20.85
CA PRO A 134 -6.80 -17.23 -20.21
C PRO A 134 -5.57 -16.50 -20.78
N SER A 135 -4.81 -15.79 -19.95
CA SER A 135 -3.58 -15.08 -20.35
C SER A 135 -2.37 -16.01 -20.51
N LEU A 136 -1.36 -15.52 -21.22
CA LEU A 136 -0.03 -16.11 -21.18
C LEU A 136 0.57 -15.82 -19.80
N LYS A 137 0.99 -16.86 -19.09
CA LYS A 137 1.76 -16.70 -17.85
C LYS A 137 3.19 -16.29 -18.22
N LEU A 138 3.72 -15.27 -17.56
CA LEU A 138 5.16 -15.07 -17.55
C LEU A 138 5.82 -16.34 -16.98
N LYS A 139 6.86 -16.85 -17.67
CA LYS A 139 7.61 -18.02 -17.19
C LYS A 139 8.30 -17.64 -15.87
N GLU A 140 7.63 -17.90 -14.75
CA GLU A 140 8.33 -17.94 -13.47
C GLU A 140 9.30 -19.13 -13.52
N PRO A 141 10.57 -18.95 -13.12
CA PRO A 141 11.44 -20.09 -12.93
C PRO A 141 10.76 -21.02 -11.91
N LYS A 142 10.46 -22.26 -12.31
CA LYS A 142 9.89 -23.27 -11.39
C LYS A 142 10.89 -23.44 -10.25
N GLU A 143 10.56 -22.91 -9.08
CA GLU A 143 11.23 -23.31 -7.84
C GLU A 143 10.43 -24.45 -7.21
N GLU A 144 11.15 -25.39 -6.60
CA GLU A 144 10.62 -26.63 -6.07
C GLU A 144 9.44 -26.39 -5.13
N LYS A 145 8.43 -27.26 -5.24
CA LYS A 145 7.18 -27.20 -4.49
C LYS A 145 7.44 -26.86 -3.02
N GLN A 146 6.81 -25.79 -2.55
CA GLN A 146 6.63 -25.50 -1.12
C GLN A 146 6.27 -26.80 -0.40
N GLY A 147 7.01 -27.09 0.68
CA GLY A 147 6.82 -28.29 1.50
C GLY A 147 5.44 -28.37 2.15
N SER A 148 5.28 -29.34 3.05
CA SER A 148 4.07 -29.61 3.85
C SER A 148 3.19 -28.36 4.12
N SER A 149 1.86 -28.49 4.03
CA SER A 149 0.92 -27.36 4.17
C SER A 149 1.15 -26.53 5.44
N ALA A 150 1.65 -27.13 6.52
CA ALA A 150 2.02 -26.43 7.76
C ALA A 150 3.18 -25.42 7.55
N ALA A 151 4.18 -25.76 6.73
CA ALA A 151 5.28 -24.86 6.39
C ALA A 151 4.80 -23.67 5.55
N ALA A 152 3.83 -23.88 4.65
CA ALA A 152 3.25 -22.80 3.85
C ALA A 152 2.50 -21.77 4.73
N HIS A 153 1.74 -22.21 5.73
CA HIS A 153 1.08 -21.30 6.69
C HIS A 153 2.10 -20.56 7.55
N LEU A 154 3.14 -21.24 8.02
CA LEU A 154 4.23 -20.60 8.77
C LEU A 154 4.93 -19.52 7.93
N HIS A 155 5.25 -19.82 6.66
CA HIS A 155 5.88 -18.85 5.76
C HIS A 155 4.98 -17.63 5.53
N ALA A 156 3.66 -17.83 5.41
CA ALA A 156 2.71 -16.73 5.28
C ALA A 156 2.67 -15.83 6.54
N ILE A 157 2.64 -16.43 7.74
CA ILE A 157 2.65 -15.69 9.01
C ILE A 157 3.96 -14.91 9.17
N VAL A 158 5.10 -15.57 8.90
CA VAL A 158 6.43 -14.94 8.97
C VAL A 158 6.55 -13.82 7.94
N ALA A 159 6.05 -14.02 6.72
CA ALA A 159 6.04 -12.98 5.70
C ALA A 159 5.19 -11.79 6.10
N LEU A 160 4.00 -12.01 6.67
CA LEU A 160 3.09 -10.94 7.10
C LEU A 160 3.71 -10.12 8.24
N ALA A 161 4.11 -10.78 9.34
CA ALA A 161 4.68 -10.11 10.51
C ALA A 161 6.05 -9.49 10.19
N GLY A 162 6.90 -10.23 9.48
CA GLY A 162 8.22 -9.78 9.07
C GLY A 162 8.15 -8.60 8.11
N SER A 163 7.20 -8.59 7.16
CA SER A 163 7.01 -7.44 6.26
C SER A 163 6.59 -6.20 7.02
N ALA A 164 5.73 -6.34 8.03
CA ALA A 164 5.34 -5.21 8.87
C ALA A 164 6.55 -4.62 9.61
N VAL A 165 7.41 -5.47 10.19
CA VAL A 165 8.63 -5.02 10.89
C VAL A 165 9.61 -4.34 9.93
N VAL A 166 9.91 -4.97 8.79
CA VAL A 166 10.83 -4.41 7.77
C VAL A 166 10.29 -3.08 7.24
N ALA A 167 9.01 -3.03 6.85
CA ALA A 167 8.41 -1.83 6.32
C ALA A 167 8.38 -0.70 7.36
N GLN A 168 7.99 -1.01 8.61
CA GLN A 168 7.98 -0.02 9.69
C GLN A 168 9.37 0.57 9.94
N PHE A 169 10.41 -0.28 9.96
CA PHE A 169 11.79 0.17 10.09
C PHE A 169 12.23 1.06 8.91
N CYS A 170 11.96 0.64 7.67
CA CYS A 170 12.33 1.41 6.48
C CYS A 170 11.57 2.74 6.40
N ILE A 171 10.27 2.78 6.72
CA ILE A 171 9.48 4.02 6.74
C ILE A 171 10.06 5.00 7.75
N LYS A 172 10.42 4.53 8.96
CA LYS A 172 11.06 5.37 9.97
C LYS A 172 12.35 6.02 9.51
N ILE A 173 13.05 5.45 8.53
CA ILE A 173 14.29 6.02 7.96
C ILE A 173 13.98 6.92 6.77
N CYS A 174 13.11 6.48 5.86
CA CYS A 174 12.88 7.16 4.58
C CYS A 174 11.85 8.32 4.68
N ALA A 175 10.90 8.25 5.61
CA ALA A 175 9.88 9.27 5.82
C ALA A 175 10.28 10.26 6.94
N GLN A 176 11.56 10.51 7.16
CA GLN A 176 12.01 11.50 8.15
C GLN A 176 11.99 12.91 7.57
N ASP A 177 11.24 13.80 8.21
CA ASP A 177 11.40 15.24 8.05
C ASP A 177 12.18 15.81 9.25
N ILE A 178 12.01 17.10 9.56
CA ILE A 178 12.60 17.76 10.72
C ILE A 178 12.28 16.96 11.99
N ARG A 179 13.34 16.44 12.61
CA ARG A 179 13.28 15.73 13.88
C ARG A 179 13.69 16.67 15.00
N MET A 180 12.84 16.82 15.99
CA MET A 180 13.12 17.63 17.17
C MET A 180 13.29 16.72 18.39
N SER A 181 14.25 17.05 19.24
CA SER A 181 14.43 16.35 20.50
C SER A 181 13.29 16.70 21.46
N ASP A 182 12.79 15.70 22.17
CA ASP A 182 11.69 15.84 23.10
C ASP A 182 12.01 15.10 24.41
N ASN A 183 11.74 15.74 25.54
CA ASN A 183 12.09 15.17 26.85
C ASN A 183 11.20 13.99 27.26
N GLY A 184 9.98 13.87 26.72
CA GLY A 184 9.05 12.79 27.06
C GLY A 184 9.13 11.59 26.10
N LEU A 185 9.29 11.85 24.81
CA LEU A 185 9.25 10.87 23.72
C LEU A 185 10.64 10.57 23.13
N GLY A 186 11.68 11.27 23.60
CA GLY A 186 13.04 11.25 23.05
C GLY A 186 13.17 12.10 21.78
N SER A 187 12.23 11.93 20.84
CA SER A 187 12.14 12.77 19.65
C SER A 187 10.76 12.74 19.01
N VAL A 188 10.40 13.83 18.36
CA VAL A 188 9.23 13.94 17.47
C VAL A 188 9.67 14.27 16.06
N THR A 189 8.85 13.89 15.08
CA THR A 189 9.10 14.13 13.65
C THR A 189 7.98 15.00 13.07
N ALA A 190 8.35 16.04 12.32
CA ALA A 190 7.39 16.84 11.56
C ALA A 190 6.74 16.00 10.43
N GLN A 191 5.56 16.44 9.99
CA GLN A 191 4.83 15.88 8.85
C GLN A 191 5.69 15.89 7.59
N PRO A 192 6.08 14.73 7.05
CA PRO A 192 6.85 14.67 5.82
C PRO A 192 6.01 15.10 4.62
N ALA A 193 6.67 15.61 3.58
CA ALA A 193 6.02 15.94 2.32
C ALA A 193 5.36 14.71 1.67
N ALA A 194 4.23 14.90 0.99
CA ALA A 194 3.46 13.80 0.38
C ALA A 194 4.29 12.92 -0.58
N ALA A 195 5.18 13.52 -1.37
CA ALA A 195 6.08 12.79 -2.26
C ALA A 195 7.09 11.93 -1.50
N GLN A 196 7.58 12.41 -0.36
CA GLN A 196 8.48 11.66 0.50
C GLN A 196 7.76 10.47 1.15
N ILE A 197 6.52 10.66 1.61
CA ILE A 197 5.67 9.55 2.11
C ILE A 197 5.45 8.51 1.02
N ALA A 198 5.05 8.94 -0.18
CA ALA A 198 4.83 8.04 -1.31
C ALA A 198 6.08 7.21 -1.62
N PHE A 199 7.24 7.86 -1.70
CA PHE A 199 8.53 7.20 -1.90
C PHE A 199 8.86 6.23 -0.76
N ALA A 200 8.80 6.70 0.49
CA ALA A 200 9.16 5.91 1.66
C ALA A 200 8.32 4.65 1.78
N VAL A 201 7.00 4.75 1.64
CA VAL A 201 6.10 3.59 1.70
C VAL A 201 6.36 2.64 0.53
N LEU A 202 6.45 3.15 -0.70
CA LEU A 202 6.69 2.32 -1.88
C LEU A 202 8.01 1.54 -1.77
N VAL A 203 9.09 2.21 -1.39
CA VAL A 203 10.41 1.56 -1.23
C VAL A 203 10.40 0.57 -0.08
N SER A 204 9.79 0.93 1.06
CA SER A 204 9.74 0.06 2.25
C SER A 204 9.03 -1.27 1.97
N PHE A 205 7.85 -1.21 1.33
CA PHE A 205 7.13 -2.42 0.93
C PHE A 205 7.78 -3.14 -0.26
N GLY A 206 8.48 -2.41 -1.13
CA GLY A 206 9.31 -3.01 -2.18
C GLY A 206 10.47 -3.83 -1.63
N VAL A 207 11.19 -3.30 -0.64
CA VAL A 207 12.26 -4.04 0.06
C VAL A 207 11.68 -5.25 0.79
N ALA A 208 10.59 -5.09 1.54
CA ALA A 208 9.94 -6.20 2.24
C ALA A 208 9.53 -7.32 1.26
N ALA A 209 8.79 -6.98 0.20
CA ALA A 209 8.37 -7.97 -0.79
C ALA A 209 9.53 -8.63 -1.52
N PHE A 210 10.60 -7.89 -1.82
CA PHE A 210 11.81 -8.45 -2.40
C PHE A 210 12.44 -9.52 -1.49
N VAL A 211 12.64 -9.18 -0.21
CA VAL A 211 13.23 -10.08 0.80
C VAL A 211 12.37 -11.32 0.96
N PHE A 212 11.06 -11.17 1.22
CA PHE A 212 10.22 -12.33 1.51
C PHE A 212 9.95 -13.20 0.28
N LYS A 213 9.84 -12.62 -0.93
CA LYS A 213 9.84 -13.41 -2.17
C LYS A 213 11.15 -14.16 -2.33
N ARG A 214 12.29 -13.53 -2.07
CA ARG A 214 13.62 -14.14 -2.25
C ARG A 214 13.90 -15.30 -1.30
N PHE A 215 13.46 -15.19 -0.04
CA PHE A 215 13.83 -16.14 1.02
C PHE A 215 12.72 -17.14 1.37
N LEU A 216 11.44 -16.76 1.24
CA LEU A 216 10.31 -17.62 1.62
C LEU A 216 9.41 -18.04 0.44
N ASP A 217 9.71 -17.55 -0.77
CA ASP A 217 8.91 -17.76 -1.99
C ASP A 217 7.42 -17.45 -1.83
N VAL A 218 7.11 -16.36 -1.14
CA VAL A 218 5.72 -15.93 -0.89
C VAL A 218 5.24 -14.89 -1.90
N SER A 219 3.92 -14.83 -2.09
CA SER A 219 3.27 -13.82 -2.93
C SER A 219 3.30 -12.43 -2.30
N TYR A 220 3.29 -11.39 -3.14
CA TYR A 220 3.15 -9.97 -2.75
C TYR A 220 1.86 -9.66 -1.97
N VAL A 221 0.88 -10.56 -1.96
CA VAL A 221 -0.38 -10.37 -1.21
C VAL A 221 -0.09 -10.24 0.29
N TRP A 222 0.81 -11.06 0.84
CA TRP A 222 1.13 -11.02 2.27
C TRP A 222 1.83 -9.73 2.67
N THR A 223 2.70 -9.22 1.81
CA THR A 223 3.39 -7.94 2.05
C THR A 223 2.42 -6.76 1.88
N ALA A 224 1.47 -6.84 0.95
CA ALA A 224 0.41 -5.84 0.81
C ALA A 224 -0.52 -5.83 2.03
N LEU A 225 -0.92 -6.99 2.54
CA LEU A 225 -1.73 -7.10 3.78
C LEU A 225 -1.01 -6.52 5.01
N ALA A 226 0.32 -6.58 5.04
CA ALA A 226 1.11 -6.01 6.14
C ALA A 226 0.95 -4.49 6.29
N THR A 227 0.46 -3.77 5.26
CA THR A 227 0.12 -2.33 5.36
C THR A 227 -0.89 -2.03 6.46
N ALA A 228 -1.86 -2.92 6.70
CA ALA A 228 -2.82 -2.78 7.78
C ALA A 228 -2.16 -2.93 9.16
N LEU A 229 -1.22 -3.88 9.30
CA LEU A 229 -0.48 -4.05 10.55
C LEU A 229 0.39 -2.84 10.85
N VAL A 230 1.17 -2.35 9.87
CA VAL A 230 2.01 -1.16 10.04
C VAL A 230 1.17 0.04 10.46
N THR A 231 0.01 0.25 9.83
CA THR A 231 -0.89 1.34 10.20
C THR A 231 -1.45 1.15 11.60
N ALA A 232 -1.93 -0.06 11.95
CA ALA A 232 -2.49 -0.34 13.27
C ALA A 232 -1.45 -0.12 14.38
N PHE A 233 -0.20 -0.57 14.19
CA PHE A 233 0.89 -0.34 15.14
C PHE A 233 1.28 1.13 15.24
N GLY A 234 1.37 1.84 14.11
CA GLY A 234 1.64 3.27 14.07
C GLY A 234 0.58 4.08 14.83
N MET A 235 -0.70 3.82 14.54
CA MET A 235 -1.84 4.48 15.19
C MET A 235 -1.93 4.13 16.68
N HIS A 236 -1.68 2.88 17.07
CA HIS A 236 -1.64 2.49 18.48
C HIS A 236 -0.53 3.22 19.25
N THR A 237 0.64 3.35 18.63
CA THR A 237 1.79 4.06 19.24
C THR A 237 1.50 5.56 19.35
N TYR A 238 0.86 6.15 18.35
CA TYR A 238 0.43 7.53 18.39
C TYR A 238 -0.65 7.77 19.47
N ALA A 239 -1.68 6.92 19.54
CA ALA A 239 -2.79 7.01 20.49
C ALA A 239 -2.31 7.14 21.95
N LYS A 240 -1.28 6.38 22.33
CA LYS A 240 -0.67 6.44 23.68
C LYS A 240 -0.10 7.81 24.02
N ASN A 241 0.37 8.55 23.01
CA ASN A 241 1.08 9.80 23.16
C ASN A 241 0.24 11.03 22.77
N VAL A 242 -1.00 10.84 22.30
CA VAL A 242 -1.88 11.93 21.82
C VAL A 242 -2.06 13.03 22.85
N GLN A 243 -2.26 12.67 24.12
CA GLN A 243 -2.52 13.66 25.18
C GLN A 243 -1.30 14.57 25.40
N TYR A 244 -0.11 13.98 25.41
CA TYR A 244 1.14 14.72 25.51
C TYR A 244 1.39 15.58 24.26
N LEU A 245 1.28 14.98 23.08
CA LEU A 245 1.50 15.67 21.80
C LEU A 245 0.53 16.84 21.59
N ALA A 246 -0.73 16.71 22.01
CA ALA A 246 -1.72 17.78 21.89
C ALA A 246 -1.42 18.99 22.78
N GLN A 247 -0.67 18.81 23.87
CA GLN A 247 -0.32 19.88 24.81
C GLN A 247 1.05 20.49 24.52
N ALA A 248 2.02 19.66 24.13
CA ALA A 248 3.42 20.05 24.03
C ALA A 248 3.86 20.41 22.59
N TRP A 249 3.15 19.96 21.57
CA TRP A 249 3.60 20.05 20.18
C TRP A 249 2.53 20.56 19.21
N PRO A 250 2.92 21.29 18.15
CA PRO A 250 2.02 21.62 17.05
C PRO A 250 1.45 20.37 16.38
N ALA A 251 0.26 20.49 15.78
CA ALA A 251 -0.43 19.40 15.08
C ALA A 251 0.34 18.78 13.90
N THR A 252 1.44 19.42 13.47
CA THR A 252 2.34 18.93 12.43
C THR A 252 3.40 17.97 12.95
N PHE A 253 3.51 17.73 14.26
CA PHE A 253 4.49 16.81 14.84
C PHE A 253 3.86 15.51 15.31
N PHE A 254 4.59 14.42 15.08
CA PHE A 254 4.18 13.06 15.39
C PHE A 254 5.25 12.37 16.25
N SER A 255 4.81 11.40 17.06
CA SER A 255 5.71 10.54 17.85
C SER A 255 6.59 9.66 16.97
N ASP A 256 6.17 9.38 15.74
CA ASP A 256 6.90 8.57 14.77
C ASP A 256 6.46 8.93 13.35
N ALA A 257 7.38 8.84 12.39
CA ALA A 257 7.08 9.10 10.98
C ALA A 257 5.97 8.18 10.44
N VAL A 258 5.86 6.94 10.93
CA VAL A 258 4.80 6.00 10.52
C VAL A 258 3.40 6.53 10.87
N ALA A 259 3.26 7.25 11.99
CA ALA A 259 1.99 7.83 12.42
C ALA A 259 1.56 9.04 11.57
N SER A 260 2.48 9.64 10.81
CA SER A 260 2.21 10.75 9.89
C SER A 260 1.70 10.31 8.50
N VAL A 261 1.68 8.99 8.24
CA VAL A 261 1.23 8.40 6.98
C VAL A 261 -0.26 8.07 7.06
N LEU A 262 -1.06 8.58 6.12
CA LEU A 262 -2.48 8.26 6.07
C LEU A 262 -2.70 6.78 5.73
N PRO A 263 -3.75 6.13 6.27
CA PRO A 263 -4.11 4.75 5.92
C PRO A 263 -4.19 4.48 4.42
N VAL A 264 -4.83 5.37 3.66
CA VAL A 264 -4.95 5.26 2.19
C VAL A 264 -3.59 5.33 1.49
N GLN A 265 -2.67 6.19 1.97
CA GLN A 265 -1.31 6.30 1.44
C GLN A 265 -0.52 5.02 1.72
N MET A 266 -0.62 4.50 2.95
CA MET A 266 0.04 3.26 3.36
C MET A 266 -0.39 2.10 2.46
N VAL A 267 -1.70 1.91 2.24
CA VAL A 267 -2.22 0.80 1.45
C VAL A 267 -1.91 0.96 -0.03
N ALA A 268 -2.15 2.15 -0.60
CA ALA A 268 -1.97 2.37 -2.04
C ALA A 268 -0.51 2.21 -2.47
N PHE A 269 0.40 2.95 -1.83
CA PHE A 269 1.83 2.88 -2.15
C PHE A 269 2.44 1.56 -1.67
N GLY A 270 1.96 1.00 -0.56
CA GLY A 270 2.43 -0.29 -0.04
C GLY A 270 2.06 -1.46 -0.95
N ALA A 271 0.87 -1.45 -1.56
CA ALA A 271 0.47 -2.44 -2.55
C ALA A 271 1.31 -2.34 -3.84
N LEU A 272 1.54 -1.11 -4.35
CA LEU A 272 2.42 -0.88 -5.51
C LEU A 272 3.86 -1.32 -5.22
N GLY A 273 4.40 -0.91 -4.07
CA GLY A 273 5.72 -1.31 -3.60
C GLY A 273 5.84 -2.83 -3.50
N SER A 274 4.84 -3.49 -2.92
CA SER A 274 4.80 -4.96 -2.79
C SER A 274 4.89 -5.67 -4.14
N VAL A 275 4.12 -5.23 -5.14
CA VAL A 275 4.16 -5.82 -6.49
C VAL A 275 5.53 -5.56 -7.15
N ALA A 276 6.05 -4.34 -7.04
CA ALA A 276 7.36 -3.97 -7.59
C ALA A 276 8.50 -4.81 -6.97
N GLY A 277 8.52 -4.94 -5.64
CA GLY A 277 9.48 -5.77 -4.91
C GLY A 277 9.45 -7.23 -5.31
N TYR A 278 8.24 -7.79 -5.44
CA TYR A 278 8.04 -9.15 -5.91
C TYR A 278 8.59 -9.37 -7.33
N TRP A 279 8.33 -8.46 -8.27
CA TRP A 279 8.89 -8.55 -9.62
C TRP A 279 10.41 -8.40 -9.65
N MET A 280 10.96 -7.50 -8.84
CA MET A 280 12.41 -7.34 -8.71
C MET A 280 13.07 -8.64 -8.22
N ALA A 281 12.47 -9.33 -7.25
CA ALA A 281 12.99 -10.60 -6.76
C ALA A 281 12.98 -11.70 -7.84
N ILE A 282 11.89 -11.82 -8.62
CA ILE A 282 11.83 -12.77 -9.74
C ILE A 282 12.90 -12.45 -10.78
N ARG A 283 13.04 -11.18 -11.15
CA ARG A 283 14.05 -10.75 -12.12
C ARG A 283 15.47 -11.03 -11.62
N TYR A 284 15.73 -10.80 -10.34
CA TYR A 284 17.02 -11.07 -9.73
C TYR A 284 17.39 -12.56 -9.80
N VAL A 285 16.44 -13.45 -9.49
CA VAL A 285 16.63 -14.90 -9.60
C VAL A 285 16.87 -15.33 -11.04
N TYR A 286 16.10 -14.80 -11.99
CA TYR A 286 16.28 -15.09 -13.41
C TYR A 286 17.67 -14.66 -13.92
N TRP A 287 18.06 -13.43 -13.60
CA TRP A 287 19.38 -12.87 -13.94
C TRP A 287 20.52 -13.75 -13.43
N ARG A 288 20.46 -14.14 -12.15
CA ARG A 288 21.45 -15.01 -11.52
C ARG A 288 21.57 -16.38 -12.20
N LYS A 289 20.47 -16.95 -12.70
CA LYS A 289 20.47 -18.28 -13.34
C LYS A 289 20.95 -18.28 -14.80
N HIS A 290 20.80 -17.18 -15.52
CA HIS A 290 21.00 -17.13 -16.98
C HIS A 290 22.11 -16.20 -17.48
N GLU A 291 22.57 -15.23 -16.67
CA GLU A 291 23.57 -14.24 -17.11
C GLU A 291 24.88 -14.33 -16.32
N MET A 292 24.97 -15.19 -15.29
CA MET A 292 26.21 -15.42 -14.51
C MET A 292 26.80 -16.82 -14.70
N ASN A 293 26.22 -17.65 -15.56
CA ASN A 293 26.78 -18.92 -16.03
C ASN A 293 27.15 -18.77 -17.51
#